data_AF-A0A4P9VUH4-F1
#
_entry.id   AF-A0A4P9VUH4-F1
#
_cell.length_a   1.000
_cell.length_b   1.000
_cell.length_c   1.000
_cell.angle_alpha   90.00
_cell.angle_beta   90.00
_cell.angle_gamma   90.00
#
_symmetry.space_group_name_H-M   'P 1'
#
loop_
_entity.id
_entity.type
_entity.pdbx_description
1 polymer ?
#
loop_
_entity_poly.entity_id
_entity_poly.type
_entity_poly.pdbx_seq_one_letter_code
_entity_poly.pdbx_strand_id
1 'polypeptide(L)'
;SFFDLTALDKRNKPFDIAALKGSVVVVVNVASKCGFTPQYKGLETLYQKYKDQGLVILGFPCNQFASQEPGSAEDAASACQLNFGVTFP
;
A
#
# COMPACT_ATOMS: atom_id res chain seq x y z
N SER A 1 20.31 -0.37 0.94
CA SER A 1 19.32 -1.47 0.99
C SER A 1 17.92 -0.88 0.92
N PHE A 2 16.89 -1.66 0.58
CA PHE A 2 15.48 -1.23 0.72
C PHE A 2 15.21 -0.70 2.13
N PHE A 3 15.79 -1.34 3.15
CA PHE A 3 15.59 -0.98 4.56
C PHE A 3 16.31 0.29 5.03
N ASP A 4 17.07 0.97 4.16
CA ASP A 4 17.69 2.26 4.46
C ASP A 4 16.88 3.43 3.89
N LEU A 5 15.77 3.13 3.19
CA LEU A 5 14.88 4.14 2.63
C LEU A 5 13.98 4.73 3.73
N THR A 6 13.47 5.93 3.46
CA THR A 6 12.48 6.60 4.31
C THR A 6 11.21 6.85 3.51
N ALA A 7 10.05 6.67 4.16
CA ALA A 7 8.75 7.01 3.61
C ALA A 7 7.91 7.75 4.66
N LEU A 8 6.87 8.43 4.19
CA LEU A 8 5.83 8.99 5.03
C LEU A 8 4.57 8.11 4.93
N ASP A 9 3.87 7.94 6.04
CA ASP A 9 2.56 7.31 6.08
C ASP A 9 1.50 8.22 5.44
N LYS A 10 0.29 7.67 5.27
CA LYS A 10 -0.87 8.40 4.75
C LYS A 10 -1.30 9.63 5.57
N ARG A 11 -0.61 10.00 6.66
CA ARG A 11 -0.84 11.22 7.47
C ARG A 11 0.42 12.09 7.53
N ASN A 12 1.34 11.88 6.59
CA ASN A 12 2.64 12.55 6.50
C ASN A 12 3.56 12.34 7.72
N LYS A 13 3.43 11.22 8.44
CA LYS A 13 4.32 10.85 9.55
C LYS A 13 5.42 9.90 9.07
N PRO A 14 6.65 9.95 9.61
CA PRO A 14 7.69 8.99 9.27
C PRO A 14 7.22 7.54 9.46
N PHE A 15 7.40 6.72 8.43
CA PHE A 15 7.20 5.28 8.49
C PHE A 15 8.56 4.58 8.57
N ASP A 16 8.75 3.76 9.61
CA ASP A 16 10.01 3.07 9.85
C ASP A 16 10.14 1.83 8.98
N ILE A 17 10.71 1.99 7.77
CA ILE A 17 10.97 0.88 6.85
C ILE A 17 12.00 -0.09 7.44
N ALA A 18 12.93 0.39 8.28
CA ALA A 18 13.95 -0.47 8.89
C ALA A 18 13.34 -1.49 9.86
N ALA A 19 12.20 -1.18 10.48
CA ALA A 19 11.43 -2.10 11.31
C ALA A 19 10.90 -3.33 10.55
N LEU A 20 10.87 -3.30 9.21
CA LEU A 20 10.44 -4.43 8.37
C LEU A 20 11.57 -5.42 8.07
N LYS A 21 12.78 -5.24 8.62
CA LYS A 21 13.90 -6.19 8.44
C LYS A 21 13.51 -7.58 8.94
N GLY A 22 13.71 -8.58 8.08
CA GLY A 22 13.31 -9.97 8.35
C GLY A 22 11.93 -10.35 7.80
N SER A 23 11.13 -9.37 7.37
CA SER A 23 9.89 -9.60 6.65
C SER A 23 10.12 -9.74 5.14
N VAL A 24 9.22 -10.44 4.47
CA VAL A 24 9.06 -10.33 3.01
C VAL A 24 8.18 -9.12 2.74
N VAL A 25 8.69 -8.14 1.99
CA VAL A 25 7.98 -6.89 1.71
C VAL A 25 7.59 -6.83 0.24
N VAL A 26 6.31 -6.65 -0.04
CA VAL A 26 5.76 -6.42 -1.38
C VAL A 26 5.38 -4.94 -1.49
N VAL A 27 6.11 -4.21 -2.32
CA VAL A 27 5.86 -2.79 -2.56
C VAL A 27 5.03 -2.64 -3.83
N VAL A 28 3.90 -1.93 -3.75
CA VAL A 28 2.97 -1.76 -4.86
C VAL A 28 2.66 -0.28 -5.05
N ASN A 29 2.90 0.26 -6.25
CA ASN A 29 2.33 1.55 -6.63
C ASN A 29 0.85 1.35 -6.99
N VAL A 30 -0.03 2.14 -6.40
CA VAL A 30 -1.48 1.91 -6.52
C VAL A 30 -2.23 3.16 -7.01
N ALA A 31 -3.40 2.91 -7.58
CA ALA A 31 -4.37 3.94 -7.96
C ALA A 31 -5.80 3.39 -7.84
N SER A 32 -6.69 4.21 -7.31
CA SER A 32 -8.11 3.99 -6.97
C SER A 32 -9.03 4.10 -8.17
N LYS A 33 -8.63 4.84 -9.23
CA LYS A 33 -9.38 4.97 -10.49
C LYS A 33 -8.77 4.15 -11.63
N CYS A 34 -8.01 3.11 -11.30
CA CYS A 34 -7.34 2.26 -12.28
C CYS A 34 -8.23 1.11 -12.76
N GLY A 35 -8.10 0.70 -14.03
CA GLY A 35 -8.78 -0.51 -14.52
C GLY A 35 -8.35 -1.80 -13.80
N PHE A 36 -7.17 -1.79 -13.17
CA PHE A 36 -6.61 -2.91 -12.39
C PHE A 36 -7.01 -2.91 -10.93
N THR A 37 -7.89 -2.01 -10.49
CA THR A 37 -8.36 -1.94 -9.10
C THR A 37 -8.89 -3.28 -8.52
N PRO A 38 -9.43 -4.25 -9.28
CA PRO A 38 -9.72 -5.59 -8.75
C PRO A 38 -8.52 -6.30 -8.10
N GLN A 39 -7.28 -5.91 -8.41
CA GLN A 39 -6.06 -6.46 -7.81
C GLN A 39 -5.98 -6.27 -6.29
N TYR A 40 -6.62 -5.23 -5.73
CA TYR A 40 -6.63 -4.99 -4.29
C TYR A 40 -7.19 -6.19 -3.50
N LYS A 41 -8.20 -6.88 -4.03
CA LYS A 41 -8.76 -8.08 -3.40
C LYS A 41 -7.76 -9.24 -3.36
N GLY A 42 -6.99 -9.40 -4.43
CA GLY A 42 -5.93 -10.42 -4.50
C GLY A 42 -4.80 -10.12 -3.52
N LEU A 43 -4.38 -8.85 -3.44
CA LEU A 43 -3.36 -8.37 -2.49
C LEU A 43 -3.84 -8.54 -1.04
N GLU A 44 -5.09 -8.20 -0.74
CA GLU A 44 -5.66 -8.39 0.60
C GLU A 44 -5.73 -9.88 0.97
N THR A 45 -6.16 -10.74 0.04
CA THR A 45 -6.17 -12.19 0.26
C THR A 45 -4.77 -12.73 0.55
N LEU A 46 -3.77 -12.27 -0.21
CA LEU A 46 -2.37 -12.64 0.00
C LEU A 46 -1.88 -12.17 1.36
N TYR A 47 -2.17 -10.92 1.72
CA TYR A 47 -1.79 -10.33 3.00
C TYR A 47 -2.40 -11.09 4.17
N GLN A 48 -3.72 -11.30 4.18
CA GLN A 48 -4.38 -12.05 5.26
C GLN A 48 -3.84 -13.46 5.42
N LYS A 49 -3.46 -14.12 4.31
CA LYS A 49 -2.91 -15.48 4.34
C LYS A 49 -1.52 -15.57 4.98
N TYR A 50 -0.67 -14.56 4.81
CA TYR A 50 0.75 -14.64 5.15
C TYR A 50 1.26 -13.56 6.11
N LYS A 51 0.44 -12.59 6.53
CA LYS A 51 0.85 -11.51 7.45
C LYS A 51 1.46 -12.05 8.75
N ASP A 52 0.88 -13.12 9.29
CA ASP A 52 1.34 -13.75 10.53
C ASP A 52 2.61 -14.61 10.32
N GLN A 53 3.03 -14.81 9.06
CA GLN A 53 4.28 -15.45 8.65
C GLN A 53 5.35 -14.42 8.22
N GLY A 54 5.10 -13.12 8.43
CA GLY A 54 6.05 -12.06 8.13
C GLY A 54 5.93 -11.44 6.73
N LEU A 55 4.82 -11.63 6.02
CA LEU A 55 4.53 -10.86 4.81
C LEU A 55 4.00 -9.46 5.17
N VAL A 56 4.55 -8.43 4.53
CA VAL A 56 4.02 -7.06 4.58
C VAL A 56 3.80 -6.55 3.15
N ILE A 57 2.64 -5.95 2.91
CA ILE A 57 2.35 -5.25 1.65
C ILE A 57 2.33 -3.75 1.95
N LEU A 58 3.04 -2.95 1.15
CA LEU A 58 3.05 -1.49 1.24
C LEU A 58 2.43 -0.88 -0.02
N GLY A 59 1.31 -0.20 0.12
CA GLY A 59 0.64 0.54 -0.95
C GLY A 59 1.10 1.99 -1.05
N PHE A 60 1.66 2.39 -2.19
CA PHE A 60 2.06 3.77 -2.48
C PHE A 60 1.15 4.38 -3.55
N PRO A 61 0.18 5.24 -3.19
CA PRO A 61 -0.65 5.95 -4.15
C PRO A 61 0.21 6.75 -5.14
N CYS A 62 -0.05 6.64 -6.43
CA CYS A 62 0.74 7.32 -7.46
C CYS A 62 -0.11 7.83 -8.62
N ASN A 63 -0.05 9.14 -8.87
CA ASN A 63 -0.84 9.83 -9.88
C ASN A 63 -0.14 9.95 -11.25
N GLN A 64 1.06 9.39 -11.41
CA GLN A 64 1.87 9.55 -12.63
C GLN A 64 1.35 8.70 -13.81
N PHE A 65 0.40 7.80 -13.56
CA PHE A 65 -0.17 6.91 -14.57
C PHE A 65 -1.57 7.38 -14.95
N ALA A 66 -1.66 8.12 -16.06
CA ALA A 66 -2.92 8.64 -16.62
C ALA A 66 -3.79 9.43 -15.61
N SER A 67 -3.16 10.06 -14.61
CA SER A 67 -3.84 10.86 -13.58
C SER A 67 -4.95 10.10 -12.82
N GLN A 68 -4.74 8.81 -12.56
CA GLN A 68 -5.73 7.92 -11.94
C GLN A 68 -5.77 8.01 -10.39
N GLU A 69 -4.94 8.84 -9.77
CA GLU A 69 -4.92 9.08 -8.33
C GLU A 69 -4.85 10.59 -7.99
N PRO A 70 -5.85 11.40 -8.39
CA PRO A 70 -5.77 12.86 -8.27
C PRO A 70 -5.97 13.39 -6.84
N GLY A 71 -6.28 12.53 -5.86
CA GLY A 71 -6.54 12.91 -4.47
C GLY A 71 -5.28 12.92 -3.58
N SER A 72 -5.47 13.21 -2.29
CA SER A 72 -4.41 13.06 -1.29
C SER A 72 -4.14 11.60 -0.94
N ALA A 73 -3.03 11.33 -0.22
CA ALA A 73 -2.74 9.99 0.28
C ALA A 73 -3.79 9.51 1.29
N GLU A 74 -4.31 10.42 2.10
CA GLU A 74 -5.44 10.20 3.02
C GLU A 74 -6.71 9.80 2.25
N ASP A 75 -7.04 10.51 1.17
CA ASP A 75 -8.20 10.20 0.32
C ASP A 75 -8.05 8.84 -0.35
N ALA A 76 -6.86 8.55 -0.89
CA ALA A 76 -6.52 7.29 -1.52
C ALA A 76 -6.72 6.13 -0.56
N ALA A 77 -6.16 6.21 0.65
CA ALA A 77 -6.29 5.18 1.67
C ALA A 77 -7.75 4.98 2.10
N SER A 78 -8.50 6.06 2.25
CA SER A 78 -9.92 6.02 2.62
C SER A 78 -10.76 5.36 1.53
N ALA A 79 -10.53 5.72 0.27
CA ALA A 79 -11.18 5.10 -0.88
C ALA A 79 -10.83 3.60 -0.98
N CYS A 80 -9.58 3.23 -0.73
CA CYS A 80 -9.16 1.83 -0.74
C CYS A 80 -9.86 1.00 0.33
N GLN A 81 -9.96 1.54 1.55
CA GLN A 81 -10.64 0.87 2.66
C GLN A 81 -12.16 0.78 2.40
N LEU A 82 -12.80 1.87 2.00
CA LEU A 82 -14.25 1.93 1.78
C LEU A 82 -14.70 1.04 0.62
N ASN A 83 -13.94 1.03 -0.48
CA ASN A 83 -14.36 0.35 -1.71
C ASN A 83 -13.82 -1.08 -1.82
N PHE A 84 -12.69 -1.39 -1.19
CA PHE A 84 -12.00 -2.68 -1.37
C PHE A 84 -11.70 -3.42 -0.07
N GLY A 85 -11.97 -2.80 1.10
CA GLY A 85 -11.79 -3.44 2.40
C GLY A 85 -10.34 -3.81 2.73
N VAL A 86 -9.37 -3.18 2.07
CA VAL A 86 -7.96 -3.52 2.28
C VAL A 86 -7.45 -3.02 3.63
N THR A 87 -6.57 -3.80 4.24
CA THR A 87 -6.06 -3.57 5.60
C THR A 87 -4.53 -3.49 5.67
N PHE A 88 -3.84 -3.82 4.58
CA PHE A 88 -2.39 -3.64 4.49
C PHE A 88 -1.99 -2.15 4.48
N PRO A 89 -0.79 -1.83 5.01
CA PRO A 89 -0.31 -0.45 5.14
C PRO A 89 -0.06 0.30 3.82
#